data_AF-A0AAU4C017-F1
#
_entry.id   AF-A0AAU4C017-F1
#
_cell.length_a   1.000
_cell.length_b   1.000
_cell.length_c   1.000
_cell.angle_alpha   90.00
_cell.angle_beta   90.00
_cell.angle_gamma   90.00
#
_symmetry.space_group_name_H-M   'P 1'
#
loop_
_entity.id
_entity.type
_entity.pdbx_description
1 polymer ?
#
loop_
_entity_poly.entity_id
_entity_poly.type
_entity_poly.pdbx_seq_one_letter_code
_entity_poly.pdbx_strand_id
1 'polypeptide(L)'
;MGPQDARERLPLRDFTAQRRPEGLTARPFEPDPPIALLTTAHDRRVDPLRAGQALERVWLVTTVRPARFRDGSAVEWDDLRDTLVTSCDGSAHPQLLIRLGHGPQGPATPRRAAGREITGTLDAHPRGPD
;
A
#
# COMPACT_ATOMS: atom_id res chain seq x y z
N MET A 1 -12.42 2.30 -6.93
CA MET A 1 -12.47 1.05 -6.13
C MET A 1 -12.18 -0.12 -7.05
N GLY A 2 -11.47 -1.12 -6.58
CA GLY A 2 -11.03 -2.26 -7.40
C GLY A 2 -11.80 -3.54 -7.06
N PRO A 3 -11.76 -4.54 -7.97
CA PRO A 3 -12.39 -5.84 -7.73
C PRO A 3 -11.79 -6.56 -6.52
N GLN A 4 -12.58 -7.46 -5.93
CA GLN A 4 -12.15 -8.40 -4.89
C GLN A 4 -11.54 -9.67 -5.50
N ASP A 5 -10.77 -10.43 -4.73
CA ASP A 5 -10.27 -11.73 -5.18
C ASP A 5 -11.39 -12.76 -5.10
N ALA A 6 -11.86 -13.25 -6.24
CA ALA A 6 -12.90 -14.27 -6.30
C ALA A 6 -12.49 -15.62 -5.69
N ARG A 7 -11.19 -15.84 -5.45
CA ARG A 7 -10.69 -17.05 -4.79
C ARG A 7 -10.44 -16.87 -3.31
N GLU A 8 -10.67 -15.66 -2.77
CA GLU A 8 -10.45 -15.31 -1.36
C GLU A 8 -9.06 -15.73 -0.83
N ARG A 9 -8.06 -15.84 -1.73
CA ARG A 9 -6.70 -16.23 -1.35
C ARG A 9 -5.94 -15.07 -0.75
N LEU A 10 -6.35 -13.86 -1.11
CA LEU A 10 -5.71 -12.64 -0.67
C LEU A 10 -6.72 -11.78 0.10
N PRO A 11 -6.47 -11.49 1.38
CA PRO A 11 -7.31 -10.55 2.13
C PRO A 11 -7.10 -9.16 1.55
N LEU A 12 -8.14 -8.61 0.95
CA LEU A 12 -8.09 -7.28 0.33
C LEU A 12 -8.87 -6.30 1.18
N ARG A 13 -8.19 -5.22 1.60
CA ARG A 13 -8.86 -4.13 2.30
C ARG A 13 -10.00 -3.55 1.46
N ASP A 14 -11.14 -3.36 2.13
CA ASP A 14 -12.28 -2.62 1.60
C ASP A 14 -12.17 -1.14 1.99
N PHE A 15 -12.10 -0.27 0.98
CA PHE A 15 -12.05 1.18 1.15
C PHE A 15 -13.41 1.86 0.96
N THR A 16 -14.50 1.08 0.81
CA THR A 16 -15.87 1.60 0.67
C THR A 16 -16.43 2.14 1.99
N ALA A 17 -15.81 1.80 3.13
CA ALA A 17 -16.33 2.06 4.47
C ALA A 17 -17.81 1.65 4.63
N GLN A 18 -18.23 0.55 3.99
CA GLN A 18 -19.61 0.06 3.93
C GLN A 18 -20.63 1.04 3.32
N ARG A 19 -20.20 2.17 2.74
CA ARG A 19 -21.08 3.19 2.15
C ARG A 19 -21.63 2.81 0.77
N ARG A 20 -21.17 1.68 0.22
CA ARG A 20 -21.65 1.07 -1.02
C ARG A 20 -22.08 -0.37 -0.70
N PRO A 21 -23.38 -0.62 -0.45
CA PRO A 21 -23.89 -1.94 -0.07
C PRO A 21 -23.86 -2.94 -1.22
N GLU A 22 -23.78 -2.45 -2.46
CA GLU A 22 -23.49 -3.27 -3.63
C GLU A 22 -22.03 -3.72 -3.57
N GLY A 23 -21.86 -4.99 -3.17
CA GLY A 23 -20.58 -5.62 -2.93
C GLY A 23 -19.57 -5.40 -4.05
N LEU A 24 -18.31 -5.24 -3.68
CA LEU A 24 -17.23 -5.09 -4.65
C LEU A 24 -17.18 -6.32 -5.56
N THR A 25 -17.25 -6.12 -6.89
CA THR A 25 -17.23 -7.21 -7.87
C THR A 25 -15.98 -8.07 -7.68
N ALA A 26 -16.16 -9.36 -7.37
CA ALA A 26 -15.04 -10.29 -7.28
C ALA A 26 -14.58 -10.71 -8.70
N ARG A 27 -13.27 -10.83 -8.91
CA ARG A 27 -12.68 -11.33 -10.16
C ARG A 27 -11.57 -12.33 -9.86
N PRO A 28 -11.35 -13.32 -10.75
CA PRO A 28 -10.21 -14.22 -10.61
C PRO A 28 -8.92 -13.42 -10.84
N PHE A 29 -8.09 -13.34 -9.82
CA PHE A 29 -6.74 -12.81 -9.93
C PHE A 29 -5.76 -13.86 -10.43
N GLU A 30 -4.52 -13.45 -10.71
CA GLU A 30 -3.43 -14.38 -10.97
C GLU A 30 -3.34 -15.40 -9.82
N PRO A 31 -3.13 -16.69 -10.13
CA PRO A 31 -3.02 -17.72 -9.11
C PRO A 31 -1.78 -17.54 -8.23
N ASP A 32 -0.73 -16.92 -8.77
CA ASP A 32 0.55 -16.64 -8.11
C ASP A 32 1.05 -15.23 -8.50
N PRO A 33 0.51 -14.16 -7.88
CA PRO A 33 0.90 -12.80 -8.21
C PRO A 33 2.28 -12.48 -7.63
N PRO A 34 3.21 -11.86 -8.39
CA PRO A 34 4.49 -11.45 -7.85
C PRO A 34 4.32 -10.50 -6.66
N ILE A 35 4.99 -10.82 -5.56
CA ILE A 35 5.07 -10.00 -4.35
C ILE A 35 6.47 -9.41 -4.25
N ALA A 36 6.54 -8.10 -4.03
CA ALA A 36 7.79 -7.39 -3.78
C ALA A 36 7.77 -6.78 -2.38
N LEU A 37 8.90 -6.87 -1.68
CA LEU A 37 9.11 -6.20 -0.41
C LEU A 37 10.02 -4.98 -0.63
N LEU A 38 9.50 -3.78 -0.36
CA LEU A 38 10.31 -2.57 -0.32
C LEU A 38 10.90 -2.43 1.07
N THR A 39 12.23 -2.42 1.14
CA THR A 39 12.98 -2.26 2.37
C THR A 39 13.85 -1.01 2.33
N THR A 40 14.33 -0.63 3.52
CA THR A 40 15.31 0.44 3.71
C THR A 40 16.44 -0.08 4.59
N ALA A 41 17.62 0.52 4.49
CA ALA A 41 18.77 0.13 5.30
C ALA A 41 18.64 0.52 6.78
N HIS A 42 17.74 1.47 7.09
CA HIS A 42 17.47 1.94 8.45
C HIS A 42 15.99 2.33 8.56
N ASP A 43 15.47 2.50 9.78
CA ASP A 43 14.12 2.99 10.04
C ASP A 43 14.12 4.38 10.72
N ARG A 44 14.87 5.33 10.13
CA ARG A 44 14.94 6.71 10.63
C ARG A 44 13.82 7.53 10.01
N ARG A 45 13.56 8.73 10.55
CA ARG A 45 12.52 9.66 10.03
C ARG A 45 12.60 9.97 8.53
N VAL A 46 13.79 9.86 7.92
CA VAL A 46 14.00 10.10 6.48
C VAL A 46 13.69 8.86 5.61
N ASP A 47 13.76 7.66 6.18
CA ASP A 47 13.68 6.42 5.41
C ASP A 47 12.28 6.13 4.86
N PRO A 48 11.18 6.46 5.56
CA PRO A 48 9.84 6.44 4.96
C PRO A 48 9.70 7.36 3.75
N LEU A 49 10.34 8.54 3.75
CA LEU A 49 10.33 9.45 2.59
C LEU A 49 11.09 8.84 1.41
N ARG A 50 12.24 8.21 1.66
CA ARG A 50 13.02 7.50 0.65
C ARG A 50 12.24 6.32 0.07
N ALA A 51 11.55 5.56 0.93
CA ALA A 51 10.66 4.49 0.52
C ALA A 51 9.53 5.02 -0.38
N GLY A 52 8.89 6.12 -0.01
CA GLY A 52 7.87 6.78 -0.85
C GLY A 52 8.41 7.21 -2.22
N GLN A 53 9.61 7.79 -2.28
CA GLN A 53 10.27 8.17 -3.54
C GLN A 53 10.68 6.97 -4.39
N ALA A 54 11.06 5.86 -3.77
CA ALA A 54 11.35 4.61 -4.48
C ALA A 54 10.05 4.02 -5.06
N LEU A 55 8.97 4.03 -4.28
CA LEU A 55 7.65 3.56 -4.69
C LEU A 55 7.11 4.37 -5.88
N GLU A 56 7.25 5.69 -5.87
CA GLU A 56 6.88 6.54 -7.01
C GLU A 56 7.56 6.08 -8.31
N ARG A 57 8.87 5.83 -8.26
CA ARG A 57 9.63 5.37 -9.43
C ARG A 57 9.14 4.01 -9.92
N VAL A 58 8.87 3.09 -8.99
CA VAL A 58 8.31 1.78 -9.31
C VAL A 58 6.97 1.96 -10.04
N TRP A 59 6.06 2.78 -9.51
CA TRP A 59 4.76 3.05 -10.14
C TRP A 59 4.88 3.67 -11.53
N LEU A 60 5.78 4.64 -11.72
CA LEU A 60 5.99 5.28 -13.01
C LEU A 60 6.49 4.28 -14.06
N VAL A 61 7.50 3.46 -13.71
CA VAL A 61 8.00 2.39 -14.60
C VAL A 61 6.89 1.44 -15.02
N THR A 62 6.01 1.12 -14.08
CA THR A 62 4.91 0.19 -14.34
C THR A 62 3.72 0.80 -15.03
N THR A 63 3.71 2.10 -15.29
CA THR A 63 2.70 2.67 -16.19
C THR A 63 3.01 2.33 -17.65
N VAL A 64 4.28 1.99 -17.96
CA VAL A 64 4.74 1.60 -19.30
C VAL A 64 4.56 0.10 -19.58
N ARG A 65 4.38 -0.72 -18.54
CA ARG A 65 4.08 -2.16 -18.63
C ARG A 65 2.66 -2.38 -18.10
N PRO A 66 1.87 -3.39 -18.51
CA PRO A 66 0.49 -3.53 -18.02
C PRO A 66 0.39 -4.05 -16.57
N ALA A 67 1.27 -3.62 -15.65
CA ALA A 67 1.28 -4.03 -14.25
C ALA A 67 0.43 -3.07 -13.40
N ARG A 68 -0.46 -3.66 -12.62
CA ARG A 68 -1.27 -3.00 -11.58
C ARG A 68 -0.64 -3.26 -10.23
N PHE A 69 -0.59 -2.19 -9.44
CA PHE A 69 -0.14 -2.17 -8.06
C PHE A 69 -1.36 -2.21 -7.16
N ARG A 70 -1.29 -3.02 -6.12
CA ARG A 70 -2.19 -2.86 -4.98
C ARG A 70 -1.36 -2.94 -3.73
N ASP A 71 -1.39 -1.86 -2.96
CA ASP A 71 -0.69 -1.77 -1.69
C ASP A 71 -1.35 -2.76 -0.72
N GLY A 72 -0.56 -3.72 -0.25
CA GLY A 72 -0.92 -4.50 0.92
C GLY A 72 -0.50 -3.69 2.13
N SER A 73 -1.46 -3.11 2.87
CA SER A 73 -1.27 -2.56 4.22
C SER A 73 -0.88 -3.67 5.22
N ALA A 74 0.21 -4.39 4.94
CA ALA A 74 0.62 -5.57 5.70
C ALA A 74 1.72 -5.24 6.71
N VAL A 75 2.42 -4.11 6.56
CA VAL A 75 3.46 -3.67 7.53
C VAL A 75 2.86 -2.86 8.71
N GLU A 76 1.53 -2.82 8.81
CA GLU A 76 0.80 -2.17 9.91
C GLU A 76 0.66 -3.07 11.15
N TRP A 77 1.03 -4.36 11.04
CA TRP A 77 0.99 -5.33 12.15
C TRP A 77 2.41 -5.67 12.58
N ASP A 78 2.72 -5.46 13.87
CA ASP A 78 4.07 -5.66 14.42
C ASP A 78 4.58 -7.09 14.21
N ASP A 79 3.74 -8.11 14.45
CA ASP A 79 4.10 -9.52 14.25
C ASP A 79 4.51 -9.86 12.80
N LEU A 80 3.86 -9.22 11.82
CA LEU A 80 4.19 -9.40 10.41
C LEU A 80 5.47 -8.67 10.03
N ARG A 81 5.72 -7.50 10.62
CA ARG A 81 6.98 -6.77 10.45
C ARG A 81 8.15 -7.60 10.95
N ASP A 82 8.04 -8.22 12.13
CA ASP A 82 9.10 -9.06 12.71
C ASP A 82 9.40 -10.30 11.86
N THR A 83 8.34 -10.92 11.32
CA THR A 83 8.47 -12.05 10.39
C THR A 83 9.21 -11.65 9.11
N LEU A 84 8.89 -10.48 8.55
CA LEU A 84 9.55 -9.96 7.34
C LEU A 84 11.00 -9.54 7.59
N VAL A 85 11.29 -8.95 8.75
CA VAL A 85 12.67 -8.63 9.19
C VAL A 85 13.50 -9.91 9.29
N THR A 86 12.96 -10.95 9.93
CA THR A 86 13.62 -12.26 10.05
C THR A 86 13.90 -12.88 8.68
N SER A 87 12.97 -12.74 7.74
CA SER A 87 13.12 -13.22 6.36
C SER A 87 14.19 -12.46 5.56
N CYS A 88 14.62 -11.29 6.04
CA CYS A 88 15.67 -10.45 5.45
C CYS A 88 16.98 -10.46 6.27
N ASP A 89 17.25 -11.57 6.97
CA ASP A 89 18.42 -11.77 7.84
C ASP A 89 18.58 -10.71 8.94
N GLY A 90 17.51 -9.99 9.29
CA GLY A 90 17.54 -8.91 10.28
C GLY A 90 18.24 -7.62 9.81
N SER A 91 18.72 -7.56 8.57
CA SER A 91 19.57 -6.46 8.07
C SER A 91 18.80 -5.36 7.35
N ALA A 92 17.51 -5.57 7.10
CA ALA A 92 16.66 -4.66 6.35
C ALA A 92 15.44 -4.25 7.17
N HIS A 93 14.94 -3.05 6.89
CA HIS A 93 13.74 -2.51 7.52
C HIS A 93 12.60 -2.51 6.50
N PRO A 94 11.64 -3.45 6.58
CA PRO A 94 10.45 -3.48 5.75
C PRO A 94 9.66 -2.18 5.83
N GLN A 95 9.38 -1.57 4.68
CA GLN A 95 8.59 -0.36 4.57
C GLN A 95 7.23 -0.63 3.92
N LEU A 96 7.19 -1.48 2.88
CA LEU A 96 5.94 -1.79 2.18
C LEU A 96 5.98 -3.18 1.53
N LEU A 97 4.87 -3.91 1.61
CA LEU A 97 4.62 -5.11 0.83
C LEU A 97 3.76 -4.76 -0.38
N ILE A 98 4.26 -5.05 -1.58
CA ILE A 98 3.68 -4.63 -2.84
C ILE A 98 3.25 -5.87 -3.61
N ARG A 99 1.98 -5.91 -4.04
CA ARG A 99 1.53 -6.90 -5.01
C ARG A 99 1.55 -6.32 -6.41
N LEU A 100 2.17 -7.07 -7.32
CA LEU A 100 2.13 -6.82 -8.75
C LEU A 100 1.14 -7.80 -9.38
N GLY A 101 0.23 -7.30 -10.20
CA GLY A 101 -0.69 -8.15 -10.95
C GLY A 101 -1.11 -7.49 -12.26
N HIS A 102 -1.76 -8.22 -13.14
CA HIS A 102 -2.31 -7.70 -14.38
C HIS A 102 -3.84 -7.63 -14.25
N GLY A 103 -4.44 -6.64 -14.90
CA GLY A 103 -5.89 -6.50 -14.83
C GLY A 103 -6.42 -5.37 -15.68
N PRO A 104 -7.70 -5.45 -16.06
CA PRO A 104 -8.32 -4.43 -16.88
C PRO A 104 -8.27 -3.06 -16.19
N GLN A 105 -8.17 -2.00 -16.99
CA GLN A 105 -8.15 -0.65 -16.47
C GLN A 105 -9.45 -0.32 -15.75
N GLY A 106 -9.36 -0.09 -14.44
CA GLY A 106 -10.47 0.41 -13.64
C GLY A 106 -10.66 1.93 -13.84
N PRO A 107 -11.80 2.47 -13.36
CA PRO A 107 -12.03 3.92 -13.38
C PRO A 107 -10.95 4.64 -12.56
N ALA A 108 -10.57 5.84 -13.01
CA ALA A 108 -9.64 6.69 -12.28
C ALA A 108 -10.18 6.96 -10.87
N THR A 109 -9.31 6.82 -9.86
CA THR A 109 -9.70 7.15 -8.49
C THR A 109 -9.76 8.68 -8.35
N PRO A 110 -10.82 9.26 -7.76
CA PRO A 110 -10.92 10.70 -7.58
C PRO A 110 -9.68 11.26 -6.88
N ARG A 111 -9.22 12.43 -7.33
CA ARG A 111 -8.10 13.17 -6.72
C ARG A 111 -8.59 14.53 -6.28
N ARG A 112 -8.09 15.03 -5.15
CA ARG A 112 -8.30 16.41 -4.75
C ARG A 112 -7.61 17.33 -5.78
N ALA A 113 -8.25 18.44 -6.14
CA ALA A 113 -7.65 19.43 -7.02
C ALA A 113 -6.37 20.02 -6.40
N ALA A 114 -5.31 20.18 -7.20
CA ALA A 114 -3.97 20.53 -6.74
C ALA A 114 -3.86 21.92 -6.07
N GLY A 115 -4.78 22.84 -6.36
CA GLY A 115 -4.79 24.20 -5.79
C GLY A 115 -5.43 24.33 -4.40
N ARG A 116 -5.90 23.23 -3.79
CA ARG A 116 -6.45 23.27 -2.44
C ARG A 116 -5.32 23.12 -1.43
N GLU A 117 -4.79 24.26 -0.99
CA GLU A 117 -3.83 24.35 0.11
C GLU A 117 -4.38 23.62 1.35
N ILE A 118 -3.55 22.76 1.95
CA ILE A 118 -3.87 22.10 3.22
C ILE A 118 -3.13 22.89 4.29
N THR A 119 -3.70 24.04 4.69
CA THR A 119 -3.23 24.77 5.87
C THR A 119 -3.70 24.00 7.10
N GLY A 120 -2.96 22.95 7.45
CA GLY A 120 -3.10 22.27 8.73
C GLY A 120 -2.16 22.94 9.72
N THR A 121 -2.71 23.78 10.61
CA THR A 121 -2.06 23.99 11.91
C THR A 121 -1.93 22.60 12.52
N LEU A 122 -0.70 22.20 12.85
CA LEU A 122 -0.46 21.03 13.70
C LEU A 122 -1.13 21.35 15.05
N ASP A 123 -2.38 20.95 15.22
CA ASP A 123 -2.98 20.84 16.54
C ASP A 123 -2.16 19.79 17.27
N ALA A 124 -1.19 20.27 18.05
CA ALA A 124 -0.41 19.48 18.96
C ALA A 124 -1.41 18.81 19.90
N HIS A 125 -1.60 17.50 19.74
CA HIS A 125 -2.31 16.70 20.72
C HIS A 125 -1.57 16.87 22.06
N PRO A 126 -2.20 17.44 23.10
CA PRO A 126 -1.51 17.63 24.37
C PRO A 126 -1.19 16.24 24.94
N ARG A 127 0.10 15.94 25.10
CA ARG A 127 0.52 14.80 25.91
C ARG A 127 0.07 15.08 27.35
N GLY A 128 -0.77 14.22 27.90
CA GLY A 128 -1.11 14.25 29.32
C GLY A 128 0.14 14.06 30.18
N PRO A 129 0.17 14.62 31.40
CA PRO A 129 1.34 14.55 32.28
C PRO A 129 1.53 13.13 32.85
N ASP A 130 2.80 12.80 33.11
CA ASP A 130 3.29 11.58 33.79
C ASP A 130 2.72 11.41 35.21
#